data_AF-A0AA42ZEG6-F1
#
_entry.id   AF-A0AA42ZEG6-F1
#
_cell.length_a   1.000
_cell.length_b   1.000
_cell.length_c   1.000
_cell.angle_alpha   90.00
_cell.angle_beta   90.00
_cell.angle_gamma   90.00
#
_symmetry.space_group_name_H-M   'P 1'
#
loop_
_entity.id
_entity.type
_entity.pdbx_description
1 polymer ?
#
loop_
_entity_poly.entity_id
_entity_poly.type
_entity_poly.pdbx_seq_one_letter_code
_entity_poly.pdbx_strand_id
1 'polypeptide(L)'
;MEAAYKQKPTNLVKVVLFGPESTGKTTLAQELAKHYKTEWVPEYAREYLQMKWDEEKKVCELTDLLPIAQGQIRLENSLSEKAEQLLVCDTDLLETKVYSEIYFNDYCDPLLERFAIENSYDLYLL
;
A
#
# COMPACT_ATOMS: atom_id res chain seq x y z
N MET A 1 10.09 3.69 16.23
CA MET A 1 10.48 4.05 14.85
C MET A 1 9.98 2.98 13.88
N GLU A 2 10.25 1.69 14.10
CA GLU A 2 9.77 0.58 13.23
C GLU A 2 8.25 0.33 13.26
N ALA A 3 7.57 0.65 14.37
CA ALA A 3 6.12 0.44 14.50
C ALA A 3 5.28 1.16 13.41
N ALA A 4 5.85 2.14 12.72
CA ALA A 4 5.19 2.88 11.66
C ALA A 4 5.02 2.08 10.35
N TYR A 5 5.73 0.95 10.20
CA TYR A 5 5.69 0.06 9.03
C TYR A 5 4.96 -1.25 9.31
N LYS A 6 4.45 -1.42 10.52
CA LYS A 6 3.78 -2.64 10.97
C LYS A 6 2.26 -2.46 11.01
N GLN A 7 1.55 -3.45 10.50
CA GLN A 7 0.10 -3.56 10.67
C GLN A 7 -0.26 -3.75 12.15
N LYS A 8 -1.36 -3.14 12.58
CA LYS A 8 -2.01 -3.47 13.84
C LYS A 8 -2.69 -4.84 13.69
N PRO A 9 -2.68 -5.69 14.73
CA PRO A 9 -3.40 -6.97 14.70
C PRO A 9 -4.90 -6.75 14.54
N THR A 10 -5.52 -7.48 13.61
CA THR A 10 -6.98 -7.49 13.41
C THR A 10 -7.45 -8.90 13.04
N ASN A 11 -8.76 -9.17 13.15
CA ASN A 11 -9.39 -10.41 12.68
C ASN A 11 -10.02 -10.24 11.28
N LEU A 12 -9.63 -9.19 10.55
CA LEU A 12 -10.16 -8.91 9.22
C LEU A 12 -9.51 -9.83 8.20
N VAL A 13 -10.29 -10.26 7.21
CA VAL A 13 -9.75 -10.78 5.96
C VAL A 13 -9.19 -9.61 5.17
N LYS A 14 -7.92 -9.62 4.81
CA LYS A 14 -7.28 -8.58 3.99
C LYS A 14 -7.02 -9.08 2.59
N VAL A 15 -7.58 -8.40 1.60
CA VAL A 15 -7.42 -8.69 0.18
C VAL A 15 -6.60 -7.58 -0.46
N VAL A 16 -5.49 -7.93 -1.10
CA VAL A 16 -4.62 -6.98 -1.82
C VAL A 16 -4.90 -7.06 -3.31
N LEU A 17 -5.02 -5.89 -3.93
CA LEU A 17 -5.02 -5.69 -5.37
C LEU A 17 -3.58 -5.31 -5.73
N PHE A 18 -2.87 -6.22 -6.38
CA PHE A 18 -1.44 -6.08 -6.66
C PHE A 18 -1.20 -6.07 -8.15
N GLY A 19 -0.33 -5.18 -8.63
CA GLY A 19 0.07 -5.18 -10.04
C GLY A 19 0.35 -3.78 -10.57
N PRO A 20 0.77 -3.67 -11.85
CA PRO A 20 1.31 -2.42 -12.36
C PRO A 20 0.29 -1.29 -12.38
N GLU A 21 0.78 -0.06 -12.49
CA GLU A 21 -0.06 1.11 -12.71
C GLU A 21 -0.99 0.93 -13.93
N SER A 22 -2.15 1.58 -13.90
CA SER A 22 -3.10 1.63 -15.02
C SER A 22 -3.73 0.29 -15.45
N THR A 23 -3.81 -0.69 -14.54
CA THR A 23 -4.47 -2.00 -14.76
C THR A 23 -5.87 -2.12 -14.15
N GLY A 24 -6.40 -1.05 -13.56
CA GLY A 24 -7.76 -1.02 -12.99
C GLY A 24 -7.86 -1.42 -11.51
N LYS A 25 -6.74 -1.61 -10.79
CA LYS A 25 -6.71 -1.94 -9.36
C LYS A 25 -7.61 -1.06 -8.50
N THR A 26 -7.44 0.27 -8.60
CA THR A 26 -8.24 1.24 -7.83
C THR A 26 -9.73 1.11 -8.12
N THR A 27 -10.10 0.97 -9.40
CA THR A 27 -11.50 0.78 -9.79
C THR A 27 -12.07 -0.51 -9.22
N LEU A 28 -11.32 -1.61 -9.29
CA LEU A 28 -11.76 -2.89 -8.74
C LEU A 28 -11.83 -2.86 -7.21
N ALA A 29 -10.87 -2.23 -6.53
CA ALA A 29 -10.88 -2.06 -5.08
C ALA A 29 -12.13 -1.31 -4.60
N GLN A 30 -12.47 -0.21 -5.28
CA GLN A 30 -13.67 0.59 -5.01
C GLN A 30 -14.95 -0.22 -5.23
N GLU A 31 -15.06 -0.95 -6.34
CA GLU A 31 -16.25 -1.75 -6.63
C GLU A 31 -16.39 -2.95 -5.68
N LEU A 32 -15.29 -3.61 -5.29
CA LEU A 32 -15.29 -4.68 -4.29
C LEU A 32 -15.75 -4.16 -2.93
N ALA A 33 -15.16 -3.06 -2.46
CA ALA A 33 -15.53 -2.47 -1.19
C ALA A 33 -16.99 -2.01 -1.17
N LYS A 34 -17.50 -1.42 -2.26
CA LYS A 34 -18.93 -1.10 -2.42
C LYS A 34 -19.81 -2.35 -2.41
N HIS A 35 -19.42 -3.41 -3.12
CA HIS A 35 -20.16 -4.65 -3.21
C HIS A 35 -20.28 -5.35 -1.84
N TYR A 36 -19.16 -5.48 -1.14
CA TYR A 36 -19.08 -6.11 0.18
C TYR A 36 -19.45 -5.17 1.34
N LYS A 37 -19.77 -3.90 1.05
CA LYS A 37 -20.08 -2.85 2.03
C LYS A 37 -19.00 -2.73 3.10
N THR A 38 -17.76 -2.61 2.64
CA THR A 38 -16.59 -2.45 3.50
C THR A 38 -15.71 -1.28 3.05
N GLU A 39 -14.62 -1.05 3.77
CA GLU A 39 -13.62 -0.03 3.47
C GLU A 39 -12.60 -0.55 2.44
N TRP A 40 -12.07 0.39 1.63
CA TRP A 40 -10.87 0.15 0.83
C TRP A 40 -9.74 1.10 1.24
N VAL A 41 -8.51 0.60 1.23
CA VAL A 41 -7.29 1.39 1.40
C VAL A 41 -6.84 1.86 0.02
N PRO A 42 -6.76 3.18 -0.23
CA PRO A 42 -6.25 3.70 -1.50
C PRO A 42 -4.72 3.67 -1.56
N GLU A 43 -4.18 3.71 -2.79
CA GLU A 43 -2.75 3.62 -3.04
C GLU A 43 -2.07 4.92 -2.59
N TYR A 44 -1.38 4.87 -1.45
CA TYR A 44 -0.81 6.07 -0.86
C TYR A 44 0.25 6.73 -1.75
N ALA A 45 1.02 5.92 -2.49
CA ALA A 45 2.04 6.40 -3.42
C ALA A 45 1.46 7.40 -4.44
N ARG A 46 0.22 7.18 -4.90
CA ARG A 46 -0.45 8.04 -5.87
C ARG A 46 -0.64 9.46 -5.34
N GLU A 47 -1.20 9.60 -4.15
CA GLU A 47 -1.44 10.91 -3.54
C GLU A 47 -0.10 11.57 -3.18
N TYR A 48 0.82 10.83 -2.58
CA TYR A 48 2.14 11.33 -2.18
C TYR A 48 2.92 11.90 -3.37
N LEU A 49 3.01 11.14 -4.47
CA LEU A 49 3.79 11.54 -5.64
C LEU A 49 3.11 12.66 -6.43
N GLN A 50 1.77 12.70 -6.46
CA GLN A 50 1.04 13.82 -7.04
C GLN A 50 1.34 15.12 -6.28
N MET A 51 1.28 15.10 -4.95
CA MET A 51 1.63 16.27 -4.13
C MET A 51 3.07 16.73 -4.36
N LYS A 52 4.03 15.78 -4.36
CA LYS A 52 5.43 16.08 -4.64
C LYS A 52 5.63 16.71 -6.02
N TRP A 53 4.93 16.22 -7.04
CA TRP A 53 4.99 16.80 -8.38
C TRP A 53 4.38 18.22 -8.42
N ASP A 54 3.25 18.42 -7.76
CA ASP A 54 2.56 19.70 -7.74
C ASP A 54 3.39 20.79 -7.04
N GLU A 55 4.01 20.45 -5.91
CA GLU A 55 4.79 21.37 -5.08
C GLU A 55 6.24 21.55 -5.57
N GLU A 56 6.92 20.46 -5.92
CA GLU A 56 8.37 20.47 -6.20
C GLU A 56 8.73 20.20 -7.67
N LYS A 57 7.77 19.73 -8.48
CA LYS A 57 8.00 19.30 -9.88
C LYS A 57 9.03 18.18 -10.00
N LYS A 58 9.07 17.29 -9.00
CA LYS A 58 9.94 16.12 -8.94
C LYS A 58 9.14 14.83 -9.06
N VAL A 59 9.78 13.83 -9.67
CA VAL A 59 9.28 12.45 -9.74
C VAL A 59 9.68 11.68 -8.48
N CYS A 60 9.28 10.40 -8.41
CA CYS A 60 9.67 9.49 -7.33
C CYS A 60 11.20 9.36 -7.25
N GLU A 61 11.72 9.50 -6.04
CA GLU A 61 13.12 9.32 -5.67
C GLU A 61 13.22 8.23 -4.60
N LEU A 62 14.40 7.65 -4.44
CA LEU A 62 14.61 6.55 -3.48
C LEU A 62 14.21 6.92 -2.05
N THR A 63 14.39 8.19 -1.67
CA THR A 63 14.03 8.72 -0.35
C THR A 63 12.53 8.77 -0.09
N ASP A 64 11.69 8.62 -1.12
CA ASP A 64 10.23 8.63 -0.99
C ASP A 64 9.66 7.28 -0.56
N LEU A 65 10.40 6.18 -0.77
CA LEU A 65 9.88 4.83 -0.60
C LEU A 65 9.48 4.52 0.85
N LEU A 66 10.29 4.95 1.82
CA LEU A 66 9.97 4.79 3.25
C LEU A 66 8.77 5.67 3.68
N PRO A 67 8.69 6.97 3.33
CA PRO A 67 7.47 7.76 3.51
C PRO A 67 6.22 7.14 2.90
N ILE A 68 6.33 6.59 1.68
CA ILE A 68 5.23 5.91 1.00
C ILE A 68 4.78 4.68 1.79
N ALA A 69 5.73 3.83 2.17
CA ALA A 69 5.46 2.63 2.97
C ALA A 69 4.79 2.96 4.31
N GLN A 70 5.31 3.96 5.01
CA GLN A 70 4.70 4.45 6.26
C GLN A 70 3.27 4.96 6.03
N GLY A 71 3.04 5.63 4.90
CA GLY A 71 1.71 6.12 4.54
C GLY A 71 0.72 5.03 4.25
N GLN A 72 1.13 4.01 3.49
CA GLN A 72 0.30 2.85 3.20
C GLN A 72 -0.14 2.15 4.50
N ILE A 73 0.81 1.83 5.38
CA ILE A 73 0.52 1.17 6.66
C ILE A 73 -0.35 2.03 7.58
N ARG A 74 -0.15 3.35 7.58
CA ARG A 74 -1.01 4.27 8.34
C ARG A 74 -2.46 4.22 7.83
N LEU A 75 -2.67 4.20 6.52
CA LEU A 75 -4.01 4.08 5.95
C LEU A 75 -4.64 2.72 6.24
N GLU A 76 -3.89 1.63 6.04
CA GLU A 76 -4.34 0.27 6.37
C GLU A 76 -4.79 0.18 7.82
N ASN A 77 -3.96 0.65 8.75
CA ASN A 77 -4.28 0.63 10.18
C ASN A 77 -5.53 1.46 10.51
N SER A 78 -5.65 2.66 9.95
CA SER A 78 -6.81 3.54 10.18
C SER A 78 -8.11 2.95 9.66
N LEU A 79 -8.09 2.34 8.47
CA LEU A 79 -9.28 1.77 7.84
C LEU A 79 -9.64 0.41 8.41
N SER A 80 -8.65 -0.33 8.93
CA SER A 80 -8.89 -1.57 9.67
C SER A 80 -9.69 -1.37 10.96
N GLU A 81 -9.70 -0.16 11.53
CA GLU A 81 -10.51 0.18 12.70
C GLU A 81 -11.98 0.43 12.34
N LYS A 82 -12.29 0.62 11.05
CA LYS A 82 -13.63 0.92 10.53
C LYS A 82 -14.28 -0.26 9.80
N ALA A 83 -13.47 -1.14 9.22
CA ALA A 83 -13.92 -2.37 8.60
C ALA A 83 -14.32 -3.42 9.65
N GLU A 84 -15.32 -4.25 9.33
CA GLU A 84 -15.80 -5.30 10.25
C GLU A 84 -15.26 -6.70 9.93
N GLN A 85 -15.26 -7.09 8.65
CA GLN A 85 -14.92 -8.46 8.22
C GLN A 85 -13.85 -8.53 7.12
N LEU A 86 -13.87 -7.56 6.20
CA LEU A 86 -13.04 -7.55 5.01
C LEU A 86 -12.38 -6.17 4.87
N LEU A 87 -11.10 -6.11 4.53
CA LEU A 87 -10.44 -4.87 4.11
C LEU A 87 -9.82 -5.10 2.73
N VAL A 88 -10.15 -4.23 1.78
CA VAL A 88 -9.58 -4.29 0.43
C VAL A 88 -8.45 -3.27 0.34
N CYS A 89 -7.25 -3.69 -0.06
CA CYS A 89 -6.07 -2.83 -0.13
C CYS A 89 -5.60 -2.64 -1.58
N ASP A 90 -5.57 -1.40 -2.04
CA ASP A 90 -4.86 -0.94 -3.23
C ASP A 90 -3.72 -0.05 -2.72
N THR A 91 -2.45 -0.43 -2.66
CA THR A 91 -1.80 -1.72 -2.83
C THR A 91 -1.24 -2.13 -1.45
N ASP A 92 -0.04 -2.68 -1.37
CA ASP A 92 0.66 -3.02 -0.13
C ASP A 92 2.16 -2.66 -0.15
N LEU A 93 2.89 -3.03 0.91
CA LEU A 93 4.34 -2.83 0.96
C LEU A 93 5.12 -3.73 -0.01
N LEU A 94 4.57 -4.88 -0.39
CA LEU A 94 5.20 -5.73 -1.40
C LEU A 94 5.25 -5.03 -2.75
N GLU A 95 4.20 -4.30 -3.13
CA GLU A 95 4.17 -3.51 -4.36
C GLU A 95 5.26 -2.43 -4.33
N THR A 96 5.39 -1.73 -3.20
CA THR A 96 6.44 -0.70 -3.01
C THR A 96 7.85 -1.32 -3.06
N LYS A 97 8.04 -2.51 -2.47
CA LYS A 97 9.30 -3.26 -2.57
C LYS A 97 9.64 -3.59 -4.03
N VAL A 98 8.68 -4.14 -4.78
CA VAL A 98 8.89 -4.53 -6.18
C VAL A 98 9.23 -3.32 -7.03
N TYR A 99 8.55 -2.19 -6.85
CA TYR A 99 8.91 -0.95 -7.54
C TYR A 99 10.29 -0.40 -7.14
N SER A 100 10.68 -0.56 -5.88
CA SER A 100 12.03 -0.22 -5.44
C SER A 100 13.08 -0.97 -6.26
N GLU A 101 12.92 -2.30 -6.36
CA GLU A 101 13.85 -3.18 -7.06
C GLU A 101 13.89 -2.85 -8.56
N ILE A 102 12.73 -2.66 -9.19
CA ILE A 102 12.63 -2.39 -10.64
C ILE A 102 13.25 -1.04 -11.01
N TYR A 103 12.99 0.02 -10.24
CA TYR A 103 13.36 1.38 -10.63
C TYR A 103 14.69 1.86 -10.04
N PHE A 104 15.23 1.19 -9.01
CA PHE A 104 16.44 1.63 -8.31
C PHE A 104 17.54 0.57 -8.29
N ASN A 105 17.82 -0.07 -9.43
CA ASN A 105 18.94 -1.01 -9.62
C ASN A 105 18.91 -2.20 -8.64
N ASP A 106 17.78 -2.89 -8.52
CA ASP A 106 17.57 -4.03 -7.63
C ASP A 106 17.78 -3.70 -6.14
N TYR A 107 17.79 -2.41 -5.77
CA TYR A 107 17.89 -1.98 -4.38
C TYR A 107 16.50 -1.96 -3.73
N CYS A 108 16.43 -2.46 -2.50
CA CYS A 108 15.33 -2.21 -1.58
C CYS A 108 15.89 -1.82 -0.20
N ASP A 109 15.25 -0.85 0.45
CA ASP A 109 15.61 -0.52 1.83
C ASP A 109 15.32 -1.73 2.74
N PRO A 110 16.25 -2.17 3.60
CA PRO A 110 16.05 -3.35 4.45
C PRO A 110 14.82 -3.26 5.35
N LEU A 111 14.41 -2.05 5.73
CA LEU A 111 13.20 -1.85 6.53
C LEU A 111 11.94 -2.10 5.71
N LEU A 112 11.90 -1.59 4.47
CA LEU A 112 10.81 -1.85 3.54
C LEU A 112 10.73 -3.35 3.20
N GLU A 113 11.86 -3.97 2.87
CA GLU A 113 11.92 -5.40 2.55
C GLU A 113 11.40 -6.26 3.70
N ARG A 114 11.86 -5.99 4.93
CA ARG A 114 11.42 -6.70 6.13
C ARG A 114 9.92 -6.59 6.33
N PHE A 115 9.35 -5.39 6.26
CA PHE A 115 7.93 -5.18 6.53
C PHE A 115 7.01 -5.55 5.37
N ALA A 116 7.52 -5.61 4.14
CA ALA A 116 6.81 -6.24 3.03
C ALA A 116 6.55 -7.75 3.26
N ILE A 117 7.39 -8.40 4.07
CA ILE A 117 7.28 -9.83 4.41
C ILE A 117 6.58 -10.06 5.75
N GLU A 118 6.83 -9.20 6.75
CA GLU A 118 6.24 -9.35 8.09
C GLU A 118 4.75 -9.00 8.15
N ASN A 119 4.28 -8.09 7.28
CA ASN A 119 2.85 -7.79 7.18
C ASN A 119 2.12 -8.90 6.44
N SER A 120 0.90 -9.22 6.88
CA SER A 120 0.17 -10.40 6.42
C SER A 120 -1.14 -10.02 5.73
N TYR A 121 -1.40 -10.68 4.61
CA TYR A 121 -2.63 -10.54 3.84
C TYR A 121 -3.16 -11.94 3.47
N ASP A 122 -4.48 -12.09 3.37
CA ASP A 122 -5.14 -13.39 3.20
C ASP A 122 -5.28 -13.78 1.73
N LEU A 123 -5.34 -12.81 0.82
CA LEU A 123 -5.51 -13.03 -0.61
C LEU A 123 -4.84 -11.91 -1.42
N TYR A 124 -4.13 -12.30 -2.48
CA TYR A 124 -3.66 -11.40 -3.53
C TYR A 124 -4.47 -11.63 -4.81
N LEU A 125 -4.95 -10.54 -5.40
CA LEU A 125 -5.52 -10.49 -6.74
C LEU A 125 -4.48 -9.83 -7.66
N LEU A 126 -4.06 -10.55 -8.71
CA LEU A 126 -3.02 -10.19 -9.67
C LEU A 126 -3.60 -9.87 -11.05
#